data_AF-A0A7W0VJP4-F1
#
_entry.id   AF-A0A7W0VJP4-F1
#
_cell.length_a   1.000
_cell.length_b   1.000
_cell.length_c   1.000
_cell.angle_alpha   90.00
_cell.angle_beta   90.00
_cell.angle_gamma   90.00
#
_symmetry.space_group_name_H-M   'P 1'
#
loop_
_entity.id
_entity.type
_entity.pdbx_description
1 polymer ?
#
loop_
_entity_poly.entity_id
_entity_poly.type
_entity_poly.pdbx_seq_one_letter_code
_entity_poly.pdbx_strand_id
1 'polypeptide(L)'
;MVEGGSSRKMRAWRGPGGEEEARGYLQARLVVLSKVMFWNFVVLMVFLAVLYTVYADFRPADGRPGLAPRNNEIVYAISGGGLLVLAILWRGFLVRRELSMRQLEAIDAFYSIGTGVIFGTAGALTPDLRSSAYICLIYACLMVLLRASVVPSTSKRTALISVITCLPMTVATLVIGFKQDIPAGAYVGGGALICTMAILLATVGSSILYGLRRQVTAAMQLGQYTLDGKIGKGGNGAVYRARHAMLRRPTAVKLMLPDRIDVETLDRFEREVQHMSQLTHPNTVAVFDYGRSPDGVFYYAMEY
;
A
#
# COMPACT_ATOMS: atom_id res chain seq x y z
N MET A 1 -22.71 19.80 -37.40
CA MET A 1 -21.61 18.87 -37.72
C MET A 1 -20.31 19.68 -37.69
N VAL A 2 -19.60 19.66 -36.56
CA VAL A 2 -18.21 20.15 -36.47
C VAL A 2 -17.49 19.13 -35.59
N GLU A 3 -16.57 18.41 -36.22
CA GLU A 3 -15.77 17.32 -35.67
C GLU A 3 -14.66 17.83 -34.74
N GLY A 4 -14.16 16.93 -33.89
CA GLY A 4 -12.71 16.76 -33.80
C GLY A 4 -11.97 17.33 -32.59
N GLY A 5 -12.56 17.32 -31.39
CA GLY A 5 -11.84 17.58 -30.14
C GLY A 5 -10.94 16.40 -29.74
N SER A 6 -9.74 16.32 -30.32
CA SER A 6 -8.68 15.39 -29.94
C SER A 6 -8.34 15.54 -28.45
N SER A 7 -8.87 14.61 -27.63
CA SER A 7 -8.51 14.43 -26.22
C SER A 7 -7.08 13.88 -26.13
N ARG A 8 -6.10 14.75 -26.36
CA ARG A 8 -4.69 14.47 -26.13
C ARG A 8 -4.48 14.44 -24.62
N LYS A 9 -4.62 13.25 -24.02
CA LYS A 9 -4.29 12.94 -22.63
C LYS A 9 -2.99 13.68 -22.25
N MET A 10 -3.08 14.74 -21.45
CA MET A 10 -1.93 15.34 -20.78
C MET A 10 -1.31 14.23 -19.91
N ARG A 11 -0.22 13.62 -20.40
CA ARG A 11 0.71 12.93 -19.53
C ARG A 11 1.25 14.00 -18.60
N ALA A 12 0.77 14.02 -17.36
CA ALA A 12 1.37 14.83 -16.30
C ALA A 12 2.86 14.53 -16.28
N TRP A 13 3.68 15.47 -16.75
CA TRP A 13 5.13 15.35 -16.75
C TRP A 13 5.57 15.26 -15.29
N ARG A 14 5.99 14.07 -14.86
CA ARG A 14 6.65 13.88 -13.58
C ARG A 14 8.11 14.18 -13.84
N GLY A 15 8.57 15.37 -13.45
CA GLY A 15 9.99 15.67 -13.48
C GLY A 15 10.80 14.63 -12.68
N PRO A 16 12.12 14.55 -12.86
CA PRO A 16 12.98 13.53 -12.24
C PRO A 16 12.82 13.38 -10.71
N GLY A 17 12.43 14.44 -10.01
CA GLY A 17 12.17 14.41 -8.56
C GLY A 17 10.88 13.68 -8.18
N GLY A 18 9.86 13.71 -9.04
CA GLY A 18 8.61 12.98 -8.80
C GLY A 18 8.75 11.47 -8.98
N GLU A 19 9.70 11.02 -9.81
CA GLU A 19 10.03 9.59 -9.93
C GLU A 19 10.85 9.11 -8.73
N GLU A 20 11.82 9.89 -8.26
CA GLU A 20 12.59 9.59 -7.04
C GLU A 20 11.71 9.53 -5.79
N GLU A 21 10.79 10.49 -5.62
CA GLU A 21 9.82 10.48 -4.50
C GLU A 21 8.85 9.29 -4.59
N ALA A 22 8.36 8.96 -5.79
CA ALA A 22 7.49 7.80 -5.99
C ALA A 22 8.22 6.47 -5.69
N ARG A 23 9.49 6.37 -6.10
CA ARG A 23 10.38 5.24 -5.79
C ARG A 23 10.62 5.11 -4.29
N GLY A 24 11.04 6.19 -3.64
CA GLY A 24 11.30 6.22 -2.19
C GLY A 24 10.06 5.86 -1.37
N TYR A 25 8.89 6.37 -1.78
CA TYR A 25 7.61 5.98 -1.18
C TYR A 25 7.34 4.49 -1.31
N LEU A 26 7.47 3.92 -2.52
CA LEU A 26 7.19 2.50 -2.75
C LEU A 26 8.14 1.62 -1.95
N GLN A 27 9.42 1.99 -1.90
CA GLN A 27 10.43 1.29 -1.10
C GLN A 27 10.08 1.31 0.39
N ALA A 28 9.72 2.47 0.94
CA ALA A 28 9.30 2.58 2.34
C ALA A 28 8.08 1.70 2.66
N ARG A 29 7.08 1.66 1.77
CA ARG A 29 5.90 0.79 1.94
C ARG A 29 6.25 -0.68 1.85
N LEU A 30 7.13 -1.07 0.94
CA LEU A 30 7.60 -2.46 0.85
C LEU A 30 8.40 -2.86 2.09
N VAL A 31 9.22 -1.98 2.67
CA VAL A 31 9.89 -2.24 3.96
C VAL A 31 8.87 -2.52 5.07
N VAL A 32 7.80 -1.71 5.15
CA VAL A 32 6.72 -1.93 6.13
C VAL A 32 6.01 -3.26 5.87
N LEU A 33 5.65 -3.54 4.60
CA LEU A 33 5.00 -4.80 4.22
C LEU A 33 5.87 -6.00 4.61
N SER A 34 7.15 -5.99 4.26
CA SER A 34 8.07 -7.08 4.59
C SER A 34 8.23 -7.28 6.09
N LYS A 35 8.30 -6.19 6.87
CA LYS A 35 8.36 -6.27 8.33
C LYS A 35 7.11 -6.94 8.92
N VAL A 36 5.92 -6.52 8.47
CA VAL A 36 4.65 -7.08 8.97
C VAL A 36 4.50 -8.54 8.53
N MET A 37 4.79 -8.87 7.27
CA MET A 37 4.74 -10.24 6.77
C MET A 37 5.72 -11.16 7.50
N PHE A 38 6.95 -10.72 7.74
CA PHE A 38 7.95 -11.49 8.48
C PHE A 38 7.45 -11.86 9.87
N TRP A 39 7.02 -10.88 10.67
CA TRP A 39 6.53 -11.16 12.02
C TRP A 39 5.23 -11.96 12.04
N ASN A 40 4.33 -11.73 11.07
CA ASN A 40 3.13 -12.55 10.94
C ASN A 40 3.47 -14.02 10.65
N PHE A 41 4.41 -14.29 9.74
CA PHE A 41 4.89 -15.65 9.47
C PHE A 41 5.59 -16.28 10.67
N VAL A 42 6.37 -15.51 11.44
CA VAL A 42 6.99 -16.01 12.68
C VAL A 42 5.90 -16.42 13.68
N VAL A 43 4.89 -15.58 13.90
CA VAL A 43 3.78 -15.89 14.81
C VAL A 43 3.01 -17.12 14.32
N LEU A 44 2.73 -17.22 13.02
CA LEU A 44 2.07 -18.39 12.44
C LEU A 44 2.91 -19.66 12.63
N MET A 45 4.23 -19.60 12.44
CA MET A 45 5.13 -20.73 12.67
C MET A 45 5.16 -21.16 14.14
N VAL A 46 5.24 -20.21 15.08
CA VAL A 46 5.18 -20.51 16.52
C VAL A 46 3.83 -21.12 16.87
N PHE A 47 2.74 -20.57 16.36
CA PHE A 47 1.40 -21.11 16.57
C PHE A 47 1.28 -22.54 16.05
N LEU A 48 1.76 -22.82 14.83
CA LEU A 48 1.78 -24.17 14.25
C LEU A 48 2.66 -25.12 15.06
N ALA A 49 3.83 -24.66 15.53
CA ALA A 49 4.71 -25.42 16.40
C ALA A 49 4.03 -25.81 17.72
N VAL A 50 3.41 -24.84 18.40
CA VAL A 50 2.66 -25.08 19.65
C VAL A 50 1.48 -26.01 19.38
N LEU A 51 0.70 -25.75 18.33
CA LEU A 51 -0.44 -26.58 17.98
C LEU A 51 0.01 -28.02 17.73
N TYR A 52 1.01 -28.26 16.88
CA TYR A 52 1.40 -29.64 16.56
C TYR A 52 2.21 -30.34 17.65
N THR A 53 2.85 -29.62 18.57
CA THR A 53 3.54 -30.25 19.72
C THR A 53 2.58 -30.55 20.85
N VAL A 54 1.72 -29.60 21.23
CA VAL A 54 0.79 -29.75 22.36
C VAL A 54 -0.42 -30.62 22.00
N TYR A 55 -0.94 -30.54 20.77
CA TYR A 55 -2.10 -31.32 20.34
C TYR A 55 -1.72 -32.75 19.91
N ALA A 56 -0.45 -33.02 19.62
CA ALA A 56 0.01 -34.39 19.33
C ALA A 56 -0.05 -35.32 20.55
N ASP A 57 0.01 -34.76 21.77
CA ASP A 57 -0.12 -35.51 23.02
C ASP A 57 -1.57 -35.92 23.34
N PHE A 58 -2.57 -35.30 22.68
CA PHE A 58 -3.95 -35.77 22.73
C PHE A 58 -4.15 -36.98 21.82
N ARG A 59 -3.67 -38.15 22.28
CA ARG A 59 -3.97 -39.44 21.67
C ARG A 59 -5.46 -39.73 21.85
N PRO A 60 -6.26 -39.83 20.77
CA PRO A 60 -7.65 -40.24 20.93
C PRO A 60 -7.68 -41.68 21.46
N ALA A 61 -8.60 -41.95 22.39
CA ALA A 61 -8.70 -43.22 23.14
C ALA A 61 -9.01 -44.45 22.24
N ASP A 62 -9.23 -44.23 20.94
CA ASP A 62 -9.62 -45.21 19.92
C ASP A 62 -8.41 -45.82 19.16
N GLY A 63 -7.17 -45.50 19.54
CA GLY A 63 -5.97 -46.15 19.01
C GLY A 63 -5.59 -45.75 17.58
N ARG A 64 -6.28 -44.74 16.99
CA ARG A 64 -5.90 -44.18 15.69
C ARG A 64 -4.60 -43.37 15.82
N PRO A 65 -3.70 -43.41 14.82
CA PRO A 65 -2.46 -42.63 14.86
C PRO A 65 -2.76 -41.15 15.13
N GLY A 66 -1.96 -40.51 15.98
CA GLY A 66 -2.21 -39.15 16.47
C GLY A 66 -2.37 -38.12 15.35
N LEU A 67 -3.05 -37.02 15.66
CA LEU A 67 -3.42 -35.92 14.75
C LEU A 67 -2.25 -35.20 14.05
N ALA A 68 -1.00 -35.65 14.23
CA ALA A 68 0.17 -35.07 13.62
C ALA A 68 0.07 -35.23 12.08
N PRO A 69 0.03 -34.12 11.31
CA PRO A 69 -0.13 -34.20 9.87
C PRO A 69 1.01 -35.00 9.24
N ARG A 70 0.68 -35.85 8.28
CA ARG A 70 1.69 -36.47 7.43
C ARG A 70 2.37 -35.33 6.66
N ASN A 71 3.70 -35.20 6.75
CA ASN A 71 4.54 -34.14 6.13
C ASN A 71 4.75 -32.83 6.92
N ASN A 72 4.54 -32.80 8.24
CA ASN A 72 4.79 -31.60 9.04
C ASN A 72 6.21 -31.01 8.86
N GLU A 73 7.22 -31.86 8.76
CA GLU A 73 8.62 -31.46 8.50
C GLU A 73 8.78 -30.69 7.19
N ILE A 74 8.08 -31.10 6.13
CA ILE A 74 8.14 -30.46 4.81
C ILE A 74 7.46 -29.08 4.89
N VAL A 75 6.34 -28.96 5.61
CA VAL A 75 5.66 -27.67 5.80
C VAL A 75 6.54 -26.70 6.57
N TYR A 76 7.17 -27.14 7.68
CA TYR A 76 8.13 -26.30 8.41
C TYR A 76 9.33 -25.91 7.56
N ALA A 77 9.87 -26.84 6.74
CA ALA A 77 10.97 -26.53 5.85
C ALA A 77 10.60 -25.46 4.80
N ILE A 78 9.42 -25.59 4.17
CA ILE A 78 8.92 -24.61 3.19
C ILE A 78 8.67 -23.25 3.87
N SER A 79 7.99 -23.24 5.02
CA SER A 79 7.70 -22.01 5.75
C SER A 79 8.96 -21.34 6.30
N GLY A 80 9.93 -22.11 6.80
CA GLY A 80 11.23 -21.64 7.25
C GLY A 80 12.07 -21.05 6.11
N GLY A 81 12.09 -21.73 4.95
CA GLY A 81 12.67 -21.19 3.73
C GLY A 81 12.02 -19.88 3.28
N GLY A 82 10.69 -19.81 3.35
CA GLY A 82 9.93 -18.58 3.10
C GLY A 82 10.33 -17.43 4.03
N LEU A 83 10.45 -17.71 5.34
CA LEU A 83 10.92 -16.74 6.33
C LEU A 83 12.34 -16.24 6.06
N LEU A 84 13.26 -17.12 5.67
CA LEU A 84 14.63 -16.73 5.27
C LEU A 84 14.62 -15.81 4.06
N VAL A 85 13.82 -16.15 3.03
CA VAL A 85 13.67 -15.30 1.84
C VAL A 85 13.08 -13.93 2.20
N LEU A 86 12.04 -13.87 3.06
CA LEU A 86 11.48 -12.63 3.57
C LEU A 86 12.54 -11.80 4.32
N ALA A 87 13.35 -12.44 5.17
CA ALA A 87 14.42 -11.77 5.91
C ALA A 87 15.51 -11.20 5.00
N ILE A 88 15.95 -11.98 3.99
CA ILE A 88 16.95 -11.55 3.01
C ILE A 88 16.44 -10.38 2.18
N LEU A 89 15.21 -10.45 1.67
CA LEU A 89 14.62 -9.36 0.88
C LEU A 89 14.42 -8.11 1.73
N TRP A 90 13.97 -8.25 2.97
CA TRP A 90 13.78 -7.13 3.90
C TRP A 90 15.10 -6.48 4.31
N ARG A 91 16.00 -7.23 4.97
CA ARG A 91 17.24 -6.71 5.56
C ARG A 91 18.39 -6.59 4.57
N GLY A 92 18.44 -7.44 3.55
CA GLY A 92 19.52 -7.48 2.56
C GLY A 92 19.32 -6.51 1.40
N PHE A 93 18.08 -6.38 0.89
CA PHE A 93 17.79 -5.57 -0.29
C PHE A 93 17.04 -4.27 0.05
N LEU A 94 15.85 -4.37 0.64
CA LEU A 94 14.94 -3.22 0.80
C LEU A 94 15.46 -2.14 1.77
N VAL A 95 16.15 -2.53 2.84
CA VAL A 95 16.70 -1.58 3.83
C VAL A 95 18.09 -1.07 3.44
N ARG A 96 18.91 -1.89 2.78
CA ARG A 96 20.33 -1.59 2.55
C ARG A 96 20.66 -1.02 1.19
N ARG A 97 19.78 -1.17 0.20
CA ARG A 97 20.05 -0.76 -1.19
C ARG A 97 19.02 0.24 -1.67
N GLU A 98 19.48 1.17 -2.49
CA GLU A 98 18.61 1.99 -3.31
C GLU A 98 18.20 1.22 -4.55
N LEU A 99 16.93 0.78 -4.59
CA LEU A 99 16.43 -0.05 -5.68
C LEU A 99 15.73 0.80 -6.74
N SER A 100 15.79 0.37 -8.00
CA SER A 100 15.04 0.99 -9.08
C SER A 100 13.55 0.68 -8.97
N MET A 101 12.70 1.51 -9.60
CA MET A 101 11.24 1.32 -9.60
C MET A 101 10.85 -0.09 -10.08
N ARG A 102 11.46 -0.60 -11.15
CA ARG A 102 11.20 -1.95 -11.68
C ARG A 102 11.55 -3.05 -10.69
N GLN A 103 12.67 -2.90 -9.96
CA GLN A 103 13.06 -3.88 -8.94
C GLN A 103 12.08 -3.90 -7.77
N LEU A 104 11.59 -2.74 -7.33
CA LEU A 104 10.57 -2.65 -6.28
C LEU A 104 9.25 -3.30 -6.71
N GLU A 105 8.81 -3.06 -7.94
CA GLU A 105 7.61 -3.70 -8.51
C GLU A 105 7.77 -5.21 -8.63
N ALA A 106 8.95 -5.69 -9.01
CA ALA A 106 9.26 -7.12 -9.08
C ALA A 106 9.25 -7.77 -7.68
N ILE A 107 9.80 -7.11 -6.67
CA ILE A 107 9.79 -7.60 -5.27
C ILE A 107 8.37 -7.69 -4.73
N ASP A 108 7.52 -6.69 -4.98
CA ASP A 108 6.11 -6.67 -4.60
C ASP A 108 5.33 -7.85 -5.23
N ALA A 109 5.53 -8.08 -6.54
CA ALA A 109 4.95 -9.22 -7.25
C ALA A 109 5.48 -10.55 -6.70
N PHE A 110 6.79 -10.64 -6.44
CA PHE A 110 7.43 -11.82 -5.89
C PHE A 110 6.87 -12.19 -4.51
N TYR A 111 6.69 -11.21 -3.60
CA TYR A 111 6.07 -11.47 -2.30
C TYR A 111 4.65 -11.98 -2.43
N SER A 112 3.88 -11.38 -3.32
CA SER A 112 2.48 -11.73 -3.54
C SER A 112 2.35 -13.16 -4.10
N ILE A 113 3.10 -13.48 -5.16
CA ILE A 113 3.16 -14.82 -5.75
C ILE A 113 3.67 -15.86 -4.74
N GLY A 114 4.78 -15.56 -4.07
CA GLY A 114 5.40 -16.47 -3.10
C GLY A 114 4.46 -16.82 -1.96
N THR A 115 3.68 -15.85 -1.47
CA THR A 115 2.65 -16.08 -0.46
C THR A 115 1.59 -17.06 -0.94
N GLY A 116 1.04 -16.83 -2.15
CA GLY A 116 0.05 -17.72 -2.75
C GLY A 116 0.57 -19.15 -2.92
N VAL A 117 1.81 -19.29 -3.39
CA VAL A 117 2.48 -20.59 -3.55
C VAL A 117 2.67 -21.28 -2.20
N ILE A 118 3.22 -20.61 -1.19
CA ILE A 118 3.49 -21.20 0.13
C ILE A 118 2.19 -21.69 0.79
N PHE A 119 1.14 -20.86 0.81
CA PHE A 119 -0.13 -21.27 1.44
C PHE A 119 -0.88 -22.30 0.60
N GLY A 120 -0.81 -22.22 -0.73
CA GLY A 120 -1.38 -23.22 -1.62
C GLY A 120 -0.72 -24.59 -1.45
N THR A 121 0.61 -24.65 -1.44
CA THR A 121 1.34 -25.91 -1.26
C THR A 121 1.17 -26.46 0.15
N ALA A 122 1.21 -25.61 1.20
CA ALA A 122 0.94 -26.04 2.57
C ALA A 122 -0.45 -26.67 2.70
N GLY A 123 -1.48 -26.02 2.14
CA GLY A 123 -2.84 -26.57 2.11
C GLY A 123 -2.91 -27.93 1.38
N ALA A 124 -2.21 -28.08 0.25
CA ALA A 124 -2.23 -29.31 -0.54
C ALA A 124 -1.42 -30.46 0.10
N LEU A 125 -0.35 -30.15 0.85
CA LEU A 125 0.54 -31.13 1.49
C LEU A 125 0.01 -31.61 2.85
N THR A 126 -0.86 -30.84 3.51
CA THR A 126 -1.48 -31.21 4.81
C THR A 126 -3.02 -31.26 4.74
N PRO A 127 -3.61 -32.12 3.89
CA PRO A 127 -5.06 -32.25 3.77
C PRO A 127 -5.73 -32.97 4.96
N ASP A 128 -4.94 -33.55 5.85
CA ASP A 128 -5.38 -34.46 6.93
C ASP A 128 -6.34 -33.81 7.94
N LEU A 129 -6.30 -32.47 8.07
CA LEU A 129 -7.30 -31.71 8.82
C LEU A 129 -8.18 -30.94 7.84
N ARG A 130 -9.48 -31.25 7.77
CA ARG A 130 -10.44 -30.46 6.97
C ARG A 130 -10.36 -28.96 7.26
N SER A 131 -9.95 -28.56 8.47
CA SER A 131 -9.75 -27.16 8.88
C SER A 131 -8.43 -26.53 8.38
N SER A 132 -7.35 -27.28 8.16
CA SER A 132 -6.02 -26.72 7.82
C SER A 132 -6.04 -25.98 6.48
N ALA A 133 -6.73 -26.53 5.49
CA ALA A 133 -6.82 -25.96 4.16
C ALA A 133 -7.65 -24.67 4.14
N TYR A 134 -8.74 -24.60 4.92
CA TYR A 134 -9.49 -23.35 5.12
C TYR A 134 -8.67 -22.30 5.88
N ILE A 135 -7.86 -22.71 6.87
CA ILE A 135 -6.96 -21.79 7.57
C ILE A 135 -5.93 -21.18 6.61
N CYS A 136 -5.30 -22.00 5.73
CA CYS A 136 -4.38 -21.51 4.71
C CYS A 136 -5.06 -20.56 3.73
N LEU A 137 -6.29 -20.87 3.32
CA LEU A 137 -7.12 -20.03 2.45
C LEU A 137 -7.41 -18.67 3.09
N ILE A 138 -7.86 -18.66 4.35
CA ILE A 138 -8.15 -17.43 5.12
C ILE A 138 -6.88 -16.60 5.28
N TYR A 139 -5.77 -17.21 5.70
CA TYR A 139 -4.50 -16.50 5.92
C TYR A 139 -3.99 -15.81 4.67
N ALA A 140 -4.04 -16.48 3.53
CA ALA A 140 -3.60 -15.88 2.28
C ALA A 140 -4.56 -14.78 1.79
N CYS A 141 -5.87 -14.89 2.04
CA CYS A 141 -6.79 -13.77 1.82
C CYS A 141 -6.45 -12.55 2.69
N LEU A 142 -6.10 -12.77 3.97
CA LEU A 142 -5.62 -11.71 4.86
C LEU A 142 -4.32 -11.08 4.33
N MET A 143 -3.40 -11.86 3.75
CA MET A 143 -2.18 -11.33 3.15
C MET A 143 -2.45 -10.48 1.90
N VAL A 144 -3.40 -10.88 1.06
CA VAL A 144 -3.84 -10.09 -0.10
C VAL A 144 -4.42 -8.74 0.35
N LEU A 145 -5.26 -8.74 1.40
CA LEU A 145 -5.80 -7.52 1.99
C LEU A 145 -4.71 -6.65 2.62
N LEU A 146 -3.79 -7.25 3.38
CA LEU A 146 -2.65 -6.55 4.00
C LEU A 146 -1.79 -5.85 2.94
N ARG A 147 -1.46 -6.54 1.84
CA ARG A 147 -0.70 -5.95 0.73
C ARG A 147 -1.44 -4.78 0.10
N ALA A 148 -2.75 -4.92 -0.15
CA ALA A 148 -3.59 -3.86 -0.70
C ALA A 148 -3.68 -2.62 0.21
N SER A 149 -3.65 -2.80 1.54
CA SER A 149 -3.65 -1.73 2.52
C SER A 149 -2.29 -1.02 2.65
N VAL A 150 -1.20 -1.79 2.69
CA VAL A 150 0.15 -1.25 2.92
C VAL A 150 0.75 -0.66 1.65
N VAL A 151 0.52 -1.29 0.50
CA VAL A 151 1.04 -0.88 -0.82
C VAL A 151 -0.15 -0.59 -1.74
N PRO A 152 -0.90 0.50 -1.51
CA PRO A 152 -2.05 0.84 -2.33
C PRO A 152 -1.60 1.14 -3.76
N SER A 153 -2.21 0.44 -4.71
CA SER A 153 -1.98 0.60 -6.15
C SER A 153 -3.28 0.86 -6.90
N THR A 154 -3.18 1.09 -8.22
CA THR A 154 -4.37 1.23 -9.07
C THR A 154 -5.22 -0.04 -9.00
N SER A 155 -6.54 0.09 -9.19
CA SER A 155 -7.47 -1.03 -9.09
C SER A 155 -7.08 -2.20 -10.01
N LYS A 156 -6.63 -1.89 -11.24
CA LYS A 156 -6.17 -2.90 -12.21
C LYS A 156 -4.94 -3.67 -11.72
N ARG A 157 -3.94 -2.97 -11.15
CA ARG A 157 -2.70 -3.59 -10.66
C ARG A 157 -2.99 -4.43 -9.42
N THR A 158 -3.81 -3.93 -8.49
CA THR A 158 -4.20 -4.68 -7.30
C THR A 158 -4.98 -5.94 -7.69
N ALA A 159 -6.00 -5.82 -8.55
CA ALA A 159 -6.77 -6.98 -9.01
C ALA A 159 -5.87 -8.03 -9.68
N LEU A 160 -4.97 -7.62 -10.57
CA LEU A 160 -4.04 -8.54 -11.24
C LEU A 160 -3.15 -9.29 -10.23
N ILE A 161 -2.53 -8.58 -9.29
CA ILE A 161 -1.64 -9.18 -8.29
C ILE A 161 -2.42 -10.10 -7.35
N SER A 162 -3.62 -9.71 -6.93
CA SER A 162 -4.48 -10.53 -6.09
C SER A 162 -4.93 -11.81 -6.80
N VAL A 163 -5.31 -11.74 -8.08
CA VAL A 163 -5.65 -12.92 -8.89
C VAL A 163 -4.48 -13.89 -8.99
N ILE A 164 -3.29 -13.38 -9.31
CA ILE A 164 -2.08 -14.20 -9.41
C ILE A 164 -1.75 -14.85 -8.05
N THR A 165 -1.96 -14.14 -6.94
CA THR A 165 -1.74 -14.65 -5.58
C THR A 165 -2.74 -15.74 -5.21
N CYS A 166 -4.01 -15.58 -5.59
CA CYS A 166 -5.05 -16.55 -5.30
C CYS A 166 -4.98 -17.80 -6.18
N LEU A 167 -4.38 -17.72 -7.39
CA LEU A 167 -4.39 -18.82 -8.36
C LEU A 167 -3.75 -20.12 -7.81
N PRO A 168 -2.54 -20.12 -7.24
CA PRO A 168 -1.97 -21.33 -6.62
C PRO A 168 -2.87 -21.93 -5.52
N MET A 169 -3.62 -21.08 -4.81
CA MET A 169 -4.52 -21.53 -3.76
C MET A 169 -5.79 -22.16 -4.32
N THR A 170 -6.38 -21.58 -5.36
CA THR A 170 -7.53 -22.17 -6.04
C THR A 170 -7.15 -23.53 -6.64
N VAL A 171 -5.95 -23.64 -7.22
CA VAL A 171 -5.39 -24.91 -7.67
C VAL A 171 -5.23 -25.90 -6.50
N ALA A 172 -4.73 -25.45 -5.35
CA ALA A 172 -4.66 -26.28 -4.16
C ALA A 172 -6.06 -26.76 -3.72
N THR A 173 -7.08 -25.90 -3.77
CA THR A 173 -8.46 -26.31 -3.42
C THR A 173 -9.03 -27.35 -4.38
N LEU A 174 -8.69 -27.28 -5.67
CA LEU A 174 -9.02 -28.32 -6.66
C LEU A 174 -8.36 -29.66 -6.28
N VAL A 175 -7.05 -29.65 -6.05
CA VAL A 175 -6.28 -30.85 -5.68
C VAL A 175 -6.81 -31.49 -4.40
N ILE A 176 -7.15 -30.68 -3.39
CA ILE A 176 -7.70 -31.16 -2.12
C ILE A 176 -9.13 -31.66 -2.31
N GLY A 177 -9.96 -30.95 -3.08
CA GLY A 177 -11.36 -31.31 -3.33
C GLY A 177 -11.52 -32.71 -3.95
N PHE A 178 -10.58 -33.12 -4.82
CA PHE A 178 -10.58 -34.49 -5.37
C PHE A 178 -10.14 -35.58 -4.38
N LYS A 179 -9.55 -35.20 -3.23
CA LYS A 179 -9.06 -36.12 -2.20
C LYS A 179 -9.99 -36.23 -0.98
N GLN A 180 -11.05 -35.43 -0.93
CA GLN A 180 -11.96 -35.36 0.22
C GLN A 180 -13.25 -36.13 -0.06
N ASP A 181 -13.90 -36.63 0.99
CA ASP A 181 -15.22 -37.30 0.91
C ASP A 181 -16.38 -36.32 0.64
N ILE A 182 -16.07 -35.02 0.50
CA ILE A 182 -17.05 -33.95 0.25
C ILE A 182 -17.14 -33.75 -1.26
N PRO A 183 -18.33 -33.47 -1.84
CA PRO A 183 -18.46 -33.16 -3.26
C PRO A 183 -17.46 -32.08 -3.69
N ALA A 184 -16.56 -32.42 -4.62
CA ALA A 184 -15.45 -31.56 -5.03
C ALA A 184 -15.92 -30.16 -5.46
N GLY A 185 -17.09 -30.08 -6.11
CA GLY A 185 -17.69 -28.81 -6.52
C GLY A 185 -18.01 -27.86 -5.36
N ALA A 186 -18.44 -28.36 -4.21
CA ALA A 186 -18.74 -27.53 -3.04
C ALA A 186 -17.46 -26.96 -2.41
N TYR A 187 -16.42 -27.79 -2.32
CA TYR A 187 -15.14 -27.40 -1.75
C TYR A 187 -14.40 -26.37 -2.63
N VAL A 188 -14.32 -26.66 -3.94
CA VAL A 188 -13.71 -25.78 -4.94
C VAL A 188 -14.51 -24.50 -5.11
N GLY A 189 -15.84 -24.60 -5.15
CA GLY A 189 -16.74 -23.45 -5.25
C GLY A 189 -16.59 -22.51 -4.06
N GLY A 190 -16.52 -23.05 -2.83
CA GLY A 190 -16.25 -22.27 -1.62
C GLY A 190 -14.88 -21.58 -1.65
N GLY A 191 -13.84 -22.29 -2.06
CA GLY A 191 -12.49 -21.74 -2.24
C GLY A 191 -12.45 -20.58 -3.24
N ALA A 192 -13.05 -20.79 -4.42
CA ALA A 192 -13.15 -19.78 -5.47
C ALA A 192 -13.98 -18.56 -5.02
N LEU A 193 -15.07 -18.77 -4.29
CA LEU A 193 -15.90 -17.69 -3.76
C LEU A 193 -15.13 -16.82 -2.77
N ILE A 194 -14.39 -17.43 -1.84
CA ILE A 194 -13.57 -16.72 -0.84
C ILE A 194 -12.45 -15.94 -1.53
N CYS A 195 -11.73 -16.55 -2.48
CA CYS A 195 -10.71 -15.86 -3.27
C CYS A 195 -11.30 -14.67 -4.04
N THR A 196 -12.46 -14.85 -4.67
CA THR A 196 -13.16 -13.79 -5.41
C THR A 196 -13.53 -12.64 -4.48
N MET A 197 -14.09 -12.94 -3.31
CA MET A 197 -14.41 -11.94 -2.30
C MET A 197 -13.16 -11.18 -1.83
N ALA A 198 -12.06 -11.88 -1.56
CA ALA A 198 -10.79 -11.27 -1.14
C ALA A 198 -10.21 -10.35 -2.24
N ILE A 199 -10.26 -10.76 -3.51
CA ILE A 199 -9.83 -9.94 -4.65
C ILE A 199 -10.69 -8.67 -4.76
N LEU A 200 -12.02 -8.79 -4.62
CA LEU A 200 -12.93 -7.65 -4.67
C LEU A 200 -12.65 -6.67 -3.53
N LEU A 201 -12.58 -7.15 -2.29
CA LEU A 201 -12.30 -6.32 -1.12
C LEU A 201 -10.93 -5.64 -1.21
N ALA A 202 -9.89 -6.37 -1.62
CA ALA A 202 -8.56 -5.82 -1.82
C ALA A 202 -8.55 -4.74 -2.92
N THR A 203 -9.28 -4.97 -4.02
CA THR A 203 -9.37 -4.02 -5.14
C THR A 203 -10.08 -2.74 -4.70
N VAL A 204 -11.25 -2.86 -4.06
CA VAL A 204 -12.01 -1.73 -3.53
C VAL A 204 -11.19 -0.96 -2.49
N GLY A 205 -10.67 -1.64 -1.47
CA GLY A 205 -9.86 -1.02 -0.43
C GLY A 205 -8.62 -0.31 -0.98
N SER A 206 -7.87 -0.94 -1.87
CA SER A 206 -6.71 -0.32 -2.53
C SER A 206 -7.11 0.89 -3.37
N SER A 207 -8.24 0.83 -4.09
CA SER A 207 -8.70 1.93 -4.93
C SER A 207 -9.11 3.16 -4.13
N ILE A 208 -9.78 2.96 -2.98
CA ILE A 208 -10.15 4.03 -2.05
C ILE A 208 -8.87 4.66 -1.49
N LEU A 209 -7.96 3.84 -0.95
CA LEU A 209 -6.70 4.33 -0.37
C LEU A 209 -5.83 5.06 -1.40
N TYR A 210 -5.72 4.51 -2.61
CA TYR A 210 -4.98 5.13 -3.71
C TYR A 210 -5.65 6.44 -4.17
N GLY A 211 -6.98 6.46 -4.25
CA GLY A 211 -7.77 7.64 -4.60
C GLY A 211 -7.63 8.77 -3.59
N LEU A 212 -7.82 8.46 -2.30
CA LEU A 212 -7.63 9.40 -1.19
C LEU A 212 -6.21 9.97 -1.19
N ARG A 213 -5.19 9.12 -1.36
CA ARG A 213 -3.81 9.59 -1.45
C ARG A 213 -3.63 10.56 -2.62
N ARG A 214 -4.17 10.23 -3.80
CA ARG A 214 -4.07 11.10 -4.97
C ARG A 214 -4.75 12.44 -4.75
N GLN A 215 -5.92 12.45 -4.08
CA GLN A 215 -6.62 13.68 -3.71
C GLN A 215 -5.79 14.50 -2.71
N VAL A 216 -5.22 13.87 -1.68
CA VAL A 216 -4.34 14.56 -0.71
C VAL A 216 -3.12 15.15 -1.42
N THR A 217 -2.44 14.39 -2.28
CA THR A 217 -1.29 14.92 -3.03
C THR A 217 -1.69 16.08 -3.94
N ALA A 218 -2.86 16.01 -4.58
CA ALA A 218 -3.38 17.12 -5.38
C ALA A 218 -3.68 18.35 -4.51
N ALA A 219 -4.30 18.17 -3.34
CA ALA A 219 -4.59 19.25 -2.39
C ALA A 219 -3.32 19.86 -1.79
N MET A 220 -2.24 19.09 -1.67
CA MET A 220 -0.92 19.59 -1.24
C MET A 220 -0.16 20.29 -2.36
N GLN A 221 -0.68 20.32 -3.61
CA GLN A 221 -0.09 21.04 -4.72
C GLN A 221 -0.85 22.36 -4.93
N LEU A 222 -0.20 23.49 -4.66
CA LEU A 222 -0.79 24.82 -4.76
C LEU A 222 -0.06 25.62 -5.85
N GLY A 223 -0.65 25.67 -7.03
CA GLY A 223 0.00 26.26 -8.21
C GLY A 223 1.34 25.58 -8.51
N GLN A 224 2.42 26.36 -8.50
CA GLN A 224 3.78 25.86 -8.72
C GLN A 224 4.46 25.35 -7.44
N TYR A 225 3.76 25.29 -6.31
CA TYR A 225 4.34 24.94 -5.00
C TYR A 225 3.79 23.62 -4.49
N THR A 226 4.67 22.79 -3.92
CA THR A 226 4.30 21.58 -3.19
C THR A 226 4.41 21.87 -1.69
N LEU A 227 3.30 21.77 -0.97
CA LEU A 227 3.27 21.94 0.47
C LEU A 227 3.89 20.70 1.14
N ASP A 228 4.78 20.91 2.11
CA ASP A 228 5.44 19.82 2.84
C ASP A 228 4.85 19.62 4.23
N GLY A 229 4.62 20.72 4.96
CA GLY A 229 4.12 20.66 6.33
C GLY A 229 3.79 22.03 6.89
N LYS A 230 2.82 22.09 7.79
CA LYS A 230 2.40 23.34 8.43
C LYS A 230 3.47 23.83 9.41
N ILE A 231 3.89 25.07 9.27
CA ILE A 231 4.86 25.73 10.16
C ILE A 231 4.23 26.76 11.09
N GLY A 232 3.04 27.27 10.75
CA GLY A 232 2.33 28.22 11.60
C GLY A 232 0.85 28.32 11.29
N LYS A 233 0.06 28.79 12.28
CA LYS A 233 -1.33 29.20 12.10
C LYS A 233 -1.48 30.62 12.66
N GLY A 234 -1.92 31.55 11.83
CA GLY A 234 -2.26 32.91 12.24
C GLY A 234 -3.77 33.15 12.20
N GLY A 235 -4.18 34.40 12.44
CA GLY A 235 -5.60 34.80 12.39
C GLY A 235 -6.24 34.61 11.00
N ASN A 236 -5.52 35.01 9.94
CA ASN A 236 -6.04 35.07 8.57
C ASN A 236 -5.65 33.85 7.71
N GLY A 237 -5.04 32.82 8.29
CA GLY A 237 -4.60 31.67 7.50
C GLY A 237 -3.59 30.76 8.19
N ALA A 238 -3.04 29.83 7.41
CA ALA A 238 -1.99 28.92 7.84
C ALA A 238 -0.77 29.06 6.92
N VAL A 239 0.42 28.95 7.50
CA VAL A 239 1.69 28.98 6.77
C VAL A 239 2.24 27.57 6.72
N TYR A 240 2.62 27.14 5.53
CA TYR A 240 3.22 25.83 5.27
C TYR A 240 4.63 26.04 4.74
N ARG A 241 5.56 25.20 5.21
CA ARG A 241 6.80 24.94 4.47
C ARG A 241 6.41 24.29 3.15
N ALA A 242 6.99 24.77 2.07
CA ALA A 242 6.74 24.31 0.72
C ALA A 242 8.04 24.31 -0.09
N ARG A 243 7.97 23.76 -1.29
CA ARG A 243 9.05 23.83 -2.28
C ARG A 243 8.45 24.24 -3.62
N HIS A 244 9.13 25.11 -4.35
CA HIS A 244 8.77 25.39 -5.72
C HIS A 244 9.02 24.15 -6.58
N ALA A 245 7.99 23.60 -7.22
CA ALA A 245 8.02 22.27 -7.85
C ALA A 245 9.08 22.13 -8.94
N MET A 246 9.27 23.16 -9.78
CA MET A 246 10.29 23.15 -10.83
C MET A 246 11.70 23.53 -10.34
N LEU A 247 11.81 24.64 -9.59
CA LEU A 247 13.10 25.16 -9.12
C LEU A 247 13.66 24.41 -7.91
N ARG A 248 12.86 23.56 -7.25
CA ARG A 248 13.17 22.85 -6.00
C ARG A 248 13.67 23.75 -4.87
N ARG A 249 13.40 25.05 -4.94
CA ARG A 249 13.77 26.05 -3.93
C ARG A 249 12.84 25.91 -2.71
N PRO A 250 13.36 25.93 -1.48
CA PRO A 250 12.52 26.01 -0.27
C PRO A 250 11.78 27.34 -0.24
N THR A 251 10.49 27.29 0.07
CA THR A 251 9.61 28.46 0.18
C THR A 251 8.64 28.27 1.36
N ALA A 252 8.08 29.36 1.85
CA ALA A 252 6.91 29.33 2.71
C ALA A 252 5.68 29.73 1.89
N VAL A 253 4.55 29.04 2.08
CA VAL A 253 3.28 29.38 1.43
C VAL A 253 2.26 29.66 2.52
N LYS A 254 1.74 30.89 2.55
CA LYS A 254 0.60 31.24 3.39
C LYS A 254 -0.67 31.05 2.58
N LEU A 255 -1.60 30.29 3.13
CA LEU A 255 -2.90 30.01 2.53
C LEU A 255 -4.04 30.48 3.43
N MET A 256 -5.08 31.01 2.79
CA MET A 256 -6.35 31.28 3.46
C MET A 256 -7.15 29.99 3.65
N LEU A 257 -7.79 29.86 4.81
CA LEU A 257 -8.68 28.74 5.08
C LEU A 257 -10.06 29.04 4.46
N PRO A 258 -10.69 28.09 3.74
CA PRO A 258 -11.98 28.28 3.08
C PRO A 258 -13.08 28.81 4.03
N ASP A 259 -13.07 28.34 5.28
CA ASP A 259 -14.07 28.69 6.30
C ASP A 259 -13.94 30.13 6.84
N ARG A 260 -12.98 30.91 6.33
CA ARG A 260 -12.69 32.29 6.79
C ARG A 260 -12.63 33.30 5.66
N ILE A 261 -13.19 32.96 4.50
CA ILE A 261 -13.24 33.86 3.35
C ILE A 261 -14.49 34.75 3.50
N ASP A 262 -14.30 35.95 4.05
CA ASP A 262 -15.20 37.08 3.84
C ASP A 262 -14.50 38.16 3.00
N VAL A 263 -15.28 39.10 2.47
CA VAL A 263 -14.76 40.17 1.58
C VAL A 263 -13.69 41.00 2.30
N GLU A 264 -13.89 41.29 3.59
CA GLU A 264 -12.97 42.13 4.37
C GLU A 264 -11.61 41.45 4.61
N THR A 265 -11.62 40.15 4.90
CA THR A 265 -10.41 39.34 5.11
C THR A 265 -9.63 39.19 3.82
N LEU A 266 -10.33 39.02 2.69
CA LEU A 266 -9.70 38.96 1.37
C LEU A 266 -9.00 40.28 1.02
N ASP A 267 -9.68 41.41 1.18
CA ASP A 267 -9.11 42.73 0.95
C ASP A 267 -7.91 43.01 1.86
N ARG A 268 -7.95 42.52 3.11
CA ARG A 268 -6.84 42.68 4.06
C ARG A 268 -5.62 41.87 3.63
N PHE A 269 -5.84 40.66 3.12
CA PHE A 269 -4.77 39.78 2.65
C PHE A 269 -4.14 40.26 1.36
N GLU A 270 -4.95 40.75 0.41
CA GLU A 270 -4.43 41.35 -0.80
C GLU A 270 -3.57 42.58 -0.48
N ARG A 271 -4.03 43.45 0.44
CA ARG A 271 -3.23 44.58 0.94
C ARG A 271 -1.95 44.13 1.64
N GLU A 272 -2.00 43.08 2.46
CA GLU A 272 -0.82 42.51 3.13
C GLU A 272 0.25 42.11 2.09
N VAL A 273 -0.17 41.37 1.06
CA VAL A 273 0.71 40.93 -0.03
C VAL A 273 1.26 42.10 -0.83
N GLN A 274 0.43 43.08 -1.20
CA GLN A 274 0.85 44.25 -1.96
C GLN A 274 1.85 45.12 -1.20
N HIS A 275 1.71 45.25 0.12
CA HIS A 275 2.68 45.98 0.93
C HIS A 275 4.00 45.21 1.05
N MET A 276 3.95 43.89 1.28
CA MET A 276 5.16 43.09 1.39
C MET A 276 5.93 42.99 0.06
N SER A 277 5.25 42.97 -1.08
CA SER A 277 5.91 42.89 -2.40
C SER A 277 6.71 44.15 -2.76
N GLN A 278 6.45 45.29 -2.09
CA GLN A 278 7.19 46.53 -2.28
C GLN A 278 8.45 46.62 -1.40
N LEU A 279 8.59 45.75 -0.40
CA LEU A 279 9.73 45.74 0.50
C LEU A 279 10.87 44.91 -0.11
N THR A 280 12.01 45.57 -0.38
CA THR A 280 13.24 44.89 -0.79
C THR A 280 14.37 45.27 0.16
N HIS A 281 14.61 44.44 1.17
CA HIS A 281 15.67 44.62 2.16
C HIS A 281 16.15 43.25 2.70
N PRO A 282 17.44 43.05 3.02
CA PRO A 282 17.96 41.78 3.54
C PRO A 282 17.31 41.31 4.86
N ASN A 283 16.69 42.22 5.60
CA ASN A 283 16.00 41.92 6.87
C ASN A 283 14.46 41.85 6.73
N THR A 284 13.93 41.75 5.51
CA THR A 284 12.49 41.60 5.24
C THR A 284 12.23 40.35 4.43
N VAL A 285 11.12 39.66 4.70
CA VAL A 285 10.73 38.46 3.95
C VAL A 285 10.31 38.84 2.54
N ALA A 286 10.97 38.28 1.53
CA ALA A 286 10.61 38.51 0.13
C ALA A 286 9.39 37.67 -0.28
N VAL A 287 8.39 38.31 -0.90
CA VAL A 287 7.25 37.62 -1.54
C VAL A 287 7.64 37.27 -2.98
N PHE A 288 7.40 36.02 -3.37
CA PHE A 288 7.74 35.52 -4.71
C PHE A 288 6.54 35.51 -5.65
N ASP A 289 5.36 35.18 -5.14
CA ASP A 289 4.18 34.96 -5.97
C ASP A 289 2.90 35.11 -5.14
N TYR A 290 1.81 35.46 -5.80
CA TYR A 290 0.45 35.54 -5.26
C TYR A 290 -0.52 34.95 -6.26
N GLY A 291 -1.45 34.12 -5.77
CA GLY A 291 -2.40 33.51 -6.66
C GLY A 291 -3.58 32.88 -5.97
N ARG A 292 -4.42 32.28 -6.82
CA ARG A 292 -5.59 31.52 -6.42
C ARG A 292 -5.48 30.12 -7.01
N SER A 293 -5.66 29.09 -6.19
CA SER A 293 -5.69 27.72 -6.67
C SER A 293 -6.93 27.46 -7.54
N PRO A 294 -6.93 26.41 -8.38
CA PRO A 294 -8.12 25.99 -9.12
C PRO A 294 -9.33 25.71 -8.21
N ASP A 295 -9.07 25.29 -6.97
CA ASP A 295 -10.08 25.02 -5.94
C ASP A 295 -10.51 26.30 -5.19
N GLY A 296 -10.06 27.47 -5.64
CA GLY A 296 -10.48 28.77 -5.13
C GLY A 296 -9.73 29.27 -3.90
N VAL A 297 -8.69 28.58 -3.45
CA VAL A 297 -7.89 28.94 -2.27
C VAL A 297 -6.89 30.04 -2.61
N PHE A 298 -6.96 31.17 -1.90
CA PHE A 298 -5.99 32.26 -2.03
C PHE A 298 -4.71 31.96 -1.27
N TYR A 299 -3.57 32.26 -1.89
CA TYR A 299 -2.26 32.04 -1.31
C TYR A 299 -1.21 33.04 -1.82
N TYR A 300 -0.13 33.19 -1.06
CA TYR A 300 1.11 33.75 -1.56
C TYR A 300 2.31 32.92 -1.11
N ALA A 301 3.33 32.90 -1.96
CA ALA A 301 4.60 32.25 -1.69
C ALA A 301 5.65 33.30 -1.29
N MET A 302 6.48 32.96 -0.32
CA MET A 302 7.50 33.84 0.24
C MET A 302 8.75 33.05 0.62
N GLU A 303 9.80 33.78 0.99
CA GLU A 303 11.04 33.21 1.54
C GLU A 303 10.77 32.33 2.77
N TYR A 304 11.51 31.23 2.88
CA TYR A 304 11.43 30.29 4.01
C TYR A 304 12.45 30.63 5.09
#